data_AF-A0A920DEE1-F1
#
_entry.id   AF-A0A920DEE1-F1
#
_cell.length_a   1.000
_cell.length_b   1.000
_cell.length_c   1.000
_cell.angle_alpha   90.00
_cell.angle_beta   90.00
_cell.angle_gamma   90.00
#
_symmetry.space_group_name_H-M   'P 1'
#
loop_
_entity.id
_entity.type
_entity.pdbx_description
1 polymer ?
#
loop_
_entity_poly.entity_id
_entity_poly.type
_entity_poly.pdbx_seq_one_letter_code
_entity_poly.pdbx_strand_id
1 'polypeptide(L)'
;MKKVISLLGLSLFLLLSGCIDNGYKSIEATIRSEGIQNEQILYKEELNNSIILIYENPNGGADAGIVYKVGNKYKWSFGGGVSFLSNETDVTWSWVNINTKEEEKQYQFYIGIVKEQSISKLHIKNLGMSQNIDKYAEIVELSDGTKLWFALQDKYSNDQPGFILNGFDKDGKSIFHYEAEQSIN
;
A
#
# COMPACT_ATOMS: atom_id res chain seq x y z
N MET A 1 -10.53 10.72 -58.55
CA MET A 1 -10.38 11.66 -57.39
C MET A 1 -11.29 11.36 -56.21
N LYS A 2 -12.53 10.84 -56.37
CA LYS A 2 -13.43 10.52 -55.23
C LYS A 2 -12.95 9.42 -54.26
N LYS A 3 -12.09 8.49 -54.69
CA LYS A 3 -11.57 7.40 -53.85
C LYS A 3 -10.45 7.82 -52.88
N VAL A 4 -9.72 8.90 -53.19
CA VAL A 4 -8.58 9.37 -52.36
C VAL A 4 -9.08 10.12 -51.11
N ILE A 5 -10.21 10.84 -51.24
CA ILE A 5 -10.82 11.59 -50.14
C ILE A 5 -11.37 10.65 -49.05
N SER A 6 -11.83 9.45 -49.43
CA SER A 6 -12.35 8.46 -48.48
C SER A 6 -11.26 7.78 -47.64
N LEU A 7 -10.03 7.66 -48.15
CA LEU A 7 -8.91 7.07 -47.40
C LEU A 7 -8.30 8.06 -46.39
N LEU A 8 -8.24 9.35 -46.75
CA LEU A 8 -7.77 10.40 -45.84
C LEU A 8 -8.70 10.62 -44.65
N GLY A 9 -10.01 10.48 -44.84
CA GLY A 9 -10.98 10.57 -43.74
C GLY A 9 -10.84 9.44 -42.72
N LEU A 10 -10.52 8.22 -43.19
CA LEU A 10 -10.37 7.05 -42.32
C LEU A 10 -9.05 7.09 -41.53
N SER A 11 -7.96 7.58 -42.13
CA SER A 11 -6.70 7.77 -41.40
C SER A 11 -6.79 8.88 -40.35
N LEU A 12 -7.61 9.91 -40.58
CA LEU A 12 -7.81 11.00 -39.62
C LEU A 12 -8.64 10.55 -38.40
N PHE A 13 -9.61 9.65 -38.58
CA PHE A 13 -10.37 9.05 -37.48
C PHE A 13 -9.53 8.11 -36.61
N LEU A 14 -8.57 7.39 -37.19
CA LEU A 14 -7.63 6.52 -36.45
C LEU A 14 -6.55 7.29 -35.68
N LEU A 15 -6.28 8.54 -36.06
CA LEU A 15 -5.39 9.44 -35.32
C LEU A 15 -6.12 10.18 -34.19
N LEU A 16 -7.46 10.27 -34.25
CA LEU A 16 -8.31 10.85 -33.21
C LEU A 16 -8.79 9.84 -32.16
N SER A 17 -8.62 8.53 -32.36
CA SER A 17 -8.69 7.53 -31.28
C SER A 17 -7.46 7.60 -30.37
N GLY A 18 -6.91 8.82 -30.19
CA GLY A 18 -5.73 9.13 -29.42
C GLY A 18 -5.74 8.36 -28.11
N CYS A 19 -4.57 7.77 -27.83
CA CYS A 19 -4.22 7.01 -26.64
C CYS A 19 -5.20 7.26 -25.50
N ILE A 20 -6.06 6.28 -25.22
CA ILE A 20 -7.02 6.37 -24.12
C ILE A 20 -6.20 6.52 -22.83
N ASP A 21 -6.05 7.77 -22.40
CA ASP A 21 -5.24 8.13 -21.26
C ASP A 21 -6.08 7.88 -20.00
N ASN A 22 -6.18 6.59 -19.67
CA ASN A 22 -7.06 5.94 -18.68
C ASN A 22 -6.82 6.36 -17.21
N GLY A 23 -6.29 7.55 -16.93
CA GLY A 23 -6.01 8.04 -15.58
C GLY A 23 -6.94 9.18 -15.17
N TYR A 24 -7.04 9.40 -13.86
CA TYR A 24 -7.86 10.45 -13.25
C TYR A 24 -7.02 11.62 -12.77
N LYS A 25 -7.60 12.82 -12.65
CA LYS A 25 -6.87 14.03 -12.25
C LYS A 25 -6.47 14.06 -10.76
N SER A 26 -7.11 13.25 -9.93
CA SER A 26 -6.80 13.17 -8.50
C SER A 26 -6.85 11.73 -8.02
N ILE A 27 -6.17 11.47 -6.90
CA ILE A 27 -6.15 10.17 -6.23
C ILE A 27 -7.56 9.77 -5.79
N GLU A 28 -8.34 10.71 -5.27
CA GLU A 28 -9.70 10.48 -4.80
C GLU A 28 -10.66 10.14 -5.95
N ALA A 29 -10.41 10.68 -7.15
CA ALA A 29 -11.14 10.28 -8.35
C ALA A 29 -10.75 8.86 -8.80
N THR A 30 -9.46 8.50 -8.69
CA THR A 30 -8.96 7.15 -8.94
C THR A 30 -9.55 6.12 -7.97
N ILE A 31 -9.58 6.39 -6.67
CA ILE A 31 -10.17 5.46 -5.67
C ILE A 31 -11.64 5.21 -5.98
N ARG A 32 -12.41 6.29 -6.22
CA ARG A 32 -13.85 6.20 -6.53
C ARG A 32 -14.13 5.44 -7.82
N SER A 33 -13.28 5.55 -8.85
CA SER A 33 -13.52 4.83 -10.10
C SER A 33 -13.37 3.33 -9.98
N GLU A 34 -12.58 2.86 -9.02
CA GLU A 34 -12.40 1.43 -8.73
C GLU A 34 -13.49 0.89 -7.80
N GLY A 35 -14.48 1.72 -7.42
CA GLY A 35 -15.54 1.33 -6.48
C GLY A 35 -15.03 1.13 -5.04
N ILE A 36 -13.83 1.61 -4.74
CA ILE A 36 -13.27 1.53 -3.38
C ILE A 36 -13.97 2.58 -2.53
N GLN A 37 -14.52 2.13 -1.42
CA GLN A 37 -15.13 3.00 -0.42
C GLN A 37 -14.08 3.35 0.62
N ASN A 38 -13.92 4.63 0.90
CA ASN A 38 -13.08 5.13 1.96
C ASN A 38 -13.71 6.39 2.58
N GLU A 39 -13.48 6.61 3.87
CA GLU A 39 -13.96 7.82 4.55
C GLU A 39 -12.98 8.97 4.33
N GLN A 40 -11.68 8.68 4.52
CA GLN A 40 -10.59 9.64 4.34
C GLN A 40 -9.27 8.95 4.02
N ILE A 41 -8.31 9.70 3.48
CA ILE A 41 -6.93 9.24 3.31
C ILE A 41 -6.15 9.68 4.55
N LEU A 42 -5.58 8.72 5.26
CA LEU A 42 -4.85 8.91 6.51
C LEU A 42 -3.36 9.22 6.26
N TYR A 43 -2.77 8.59 5.25
CA TYR A 43 -1.35 8.75 4.92
C TYR A 43 -1.07 8.58 3.43
N LYS A 44 -0.02 9.26 2.94
CA LYS A 44 0.49 9.16 1.57
C LYS A 44 2.02 9.11 1.60
N GLU A 45 2.62 8.09 0.99
CA GLU A 45 4.07 8.00 0.76
C GLU A 45 4.34 8.05 -0.74
N GLU A 46 5.16 8.99 -1.20
CA GLU A 46 5.59 9.03 -2.60
C GLU A 46 6.78 8.10 -2.85
N LEU A 47 6.65 7.20 -3.82
CA LEU A 47 7.68 6.27 -4.28
C LEU A 47 7.89 6.42 -5.78
N ASN A 48 8.95 7.09 -6.24
CA ASN A 48 9.21 7.32 -7.68
C ASN A 48 7.95 7.79 -8.45
N ASN A 49 7.29 6.89 -9.18
CA ASN A 49 6.07 7.14 -9.95
C ASN A 49 4.77 6.61 -9.30
N SER A 50 4.85 6.15 -8.06
CA SER A 50 3.82 5.47 -7.28
C SER A 50 3.58 6.21 -5.98
N ILE A 51 2.40 6.02 -5.40
CA ILE A 51 2.01 6.60 -4.11
C ILE A 51 1.37 5.48 -3.31
N ILE A 52 1.96 5.13 -2.17
CA ILE A 52 1.30 4.29 -1.17
C ILE A 52 0.28 5.16 -0.46
N LEU A 53 -0.93 4.65 -0.33
CA LEU A 53 -2.04 5.27 0.37
C LEU A 53 -2.43 4.38 1.52
N ILE A 54 -2.71 5.01 2.65
CA ILE A 54 -3.38 4.38 3.77
C ILE A 54 -4.66 5.17 4.00
N TYR A 55 -5.79 4.50 4.01
CA TYR A 55 -7.10 5.13 4.07
C TYR A 55 -8.03 4.40 5.03
N GLU A 56 -8.93 5.17 5.66
CA GLU A 56 -9.94 4.64 6.56
C GLU A 56 -11.04 3.94 5.76
N ASN A 57 -11.33 2.69 6.11
CA ASN A 57 -12.42 1.93 5.51
C ASN A 57 -13.74 2.19 6.26
N PRO A 58 -14.91 2.02 5.60
CA PRO A 58 -16.21 2.32 6.22
C PRO A 58 -16.57 1.47 7.46
N ASN A 59 -15.75 0.46 7.78
CA ASN A 59 -15.96 -0.41 8.93
C ASN A 59 -15.10 0.01 10.14
N GLY A 60 -14.44 1.18 10.09
CA GLY A 60 -13.59 1.70 11.17
C GLY A 60 -12.21 1.03 11.23
N GLY A 61 -11.77 0.40 10.15
CA GLY A 61 -10.39 -0.08 9.96
C GLY A 61 -9.62 0.82 8.99
N ALA A 62 -8.42 0.38 8.62
CA ALA A 62 -7.62 1.06 7.61
C ALA A 62 -7.07 0.06 6.60
N ASP A 63 -7.10 0.49 5.35
CA ASP A 63 -6.68 -0.29 4.20
C ASP A 63 -5.48 0.40 3.55
N ALA A 64 -4.74 -0.36 2.75
CA ALA A 64 -3.61 0.16 2.01
C ALA A 64 -3.79 -0.08 0.51
N GLY A 65 -3.34 0.88 -0.30
CA GLY A 65 -3.35 0.74 -1.75
C GLY A 65 -2.26 1.56 -2.42
N ILE A 66 -2.04 1.29 -3.70
CA ILE A 66 -1.09 2.02 -4.52
C ILE A 66 -1.79 2.70 -5.68
N VAL A 67 -1.42 3.96 -5.87
CA VAL A 67 -1.79 4.76 -7.03
C VAL A 67 -0.54 5.16 -7.80
N TYR A 68 -0.54 4.96 -9.10
CA TYR A 68 0.53 5.43 -10.00
C TYR A 68 0.23 6.80 -10.55
N LYS A 69 1.28 7.57 -10.74
CA LYS A 69 1.28 8.80 -11.51
C LYS A 69 1.69 8.51 -12.96
N VAL A 70 0.80 8.83 -13.90
CA VAL A 70 1.04 8.76 -15.36
C VAL A 70 0.89 10.18 -15.91
N GLY A 71 2.02 10.86 -16.09
CA GLY A 71 2.04 12.29 -16.41
C GLY A 71 1.39 13.12 -15.29
N ASN A 72 0.31 13.82 -15.61
CA ASN A 72 -0.47 14.63 -14.65
C ASN A 72 -1.73 13.91 -14.13
N LYS A 73 -1.80 12.58 -14.29
CA LYS A 73 -2.96 11.76 -13.91
C LYS A 73 -2.55 10.60 -13.01
N TYR A 74 -3.56 9.98 -12.42
CA TYR A 74 -3.45 8.92 -11.43
C TYR A 74 -4.21 7.66 -11.87
N LYS A 75 -3.64 6.48 -11.60
CA LYS A 75 -4.25 5.17 -11.90
C LYS A 75 -4.11 4.25 -10.70
N TRP A 76 -5.15 3.49 -10.40
CA TRP A 76 -5.07 2.48 -9.35
C TRP A 76 -4.21 1.31 -9.81
N SER A 77 -3.36 0.81 -8.92
CA SER A 77 -2.60 -0.42 -9.13
C SER A 77 -3.35 -1.59 -8.54
N PHE A 78 -3.45 -1.54 -7.22
CA PHE A 78 -3.83 -2.62 -6.35
C PHE A 78 -4.01 -2.01 -4.97
N GLY A 79 -4.97 -2.54 -4.21
CA GLY A 79 -5.02 -2.35 -2.78
C GLY A 79 -5.73 -3.51 -2.13
N GLY A 80 -5.42 -3.69 -0.86
CA GLY A 80 -5.98 -4.72 -0.01
C GLY A 80 -6.19 -4.14 1.36
N GLY A 81 -7.26 -4.59 2.01
CA GLY A 81 -7.70 -4.03 3.26
C GLY A 81 -7.39 -4.89 4.47
N VAL A 82 -7.42 -4.26 5.63
CA VAL A 82 -7.41 -4.92 6.93
C VAL A 82 -8.54 -4.34 7.76
N SER A 83 -9.46 -5.18 8.20
CA SER A 83 -10.29 -4.81 9.34
C SER A 83 -9.43 -4.94 10.60
N PHE A 84 -8.94 -3.81 11.13
CA PHE A 84 -8.12 -3.76 12.36
C PHE A 84 -8.89 -4.07 13.66
N LEU A 85 -10.05 -4.71 13.58
CA LEU A 85 -11.00 -4.88 14.69
C LEU A 85 -10.69 -6.06 15.63
N SER A 86 -9.45 -6.56 15.65
CA SER A 86 -9.03 -7.46 16.73
C SER A 86 -8.69 -6.62 17.95
N ASN A 87 -9.51 -6.70 19.01
CA ASN A 87 -9.28 -6.00 20.28
C ASN A 87 -8.18 -6.64 21.14
N GLU A 88 -7.60 -7.76 20.72
CA GLU A 88 -6.84 -8.64 21.62
C GLU A 88 -5.32 -8.40 21.62
N THR A 89 -4.78 -7.61 20.69
CA THR A 89 -3.33 -7.37 20.60
C THR A 89 -2.96 -5.89 20.71
N ASP A 90 -1.82 -5.63 21.37
CA ASP A 90 -1.22 -4.30 21.53
C ASP A 90 -0.72 -3.72 20.20
N VAL A 91 -0.36 -4.61 19.27
CA VAL A 91 0.00 -4.26 17.89
C VAL A 91 -0.79 -5.17 16.96
N THR A 92 -1.55 -4.58 16.05
CA THR A 92 -2.21 -5.32 14.96
C THR A 92 -1.30 -5.35 13.74
N TRP A 93 -1.57 -6.25 12.82
CA TRP A 93 -0.81 -6.34 11.58
C TRP A 93 -1.65 -6.96 10.47
N SER A 94 -1.26 -6.66 9.23
CA SER A 94 -1.60 -7.38 8.02
C SER A 94 -0.53 -7.09 6.98
N TRP A 95 -0.71 -7.67 5.80
CA TRP A 95 0.15 -7.45 4.67
C TRP A 95 -0.64 -7.44 3.37
N VAL A 96 -0.12 -6.72 2.38
CA VAL A 96 -0.63 -6.71 1.03
C VAL A 96 0.52 -6.81 0.03
N ASN A 97 0.29 -7.55 -1.06
CA ASN A 97 1.20 -7.54 -2.19
C ASN A 97 0.95 -6.30 -3.04
N ILE A 98 1.95 -5.45 -3.13
CA ILE A 98 1.94 -4.25 -3.93
C ILE A 98 2.65 -4.53 -5.24
N ASN A 99 1.92 -4.55 -6.35
CA ASN A 99 2.54 -4.56 -7.66
C ASN A 99 3.03 -3.15 -7.98
N THR A 100 4.26 -3.03 -8.48
CA THR A 100 4.77 -1.82 -9.14
C THR A 100 4.96 -2.08 -10.63
N LYS A 101 4.40 -1.22 -11.49
CA LYS A 101 4.47 -1.38 -12.96
C LYS A 101 5.88 -1.21 -13.52
N GLU A 102 6.75 -0.49 -12.84
CA GLU A 102 8.09 -0.16 -13.36
C GLU A 102 9.05 -1.34 -13.37
N GLU A 103 8.81 -2.38 -12.57
CA GLU A 103 9.83 -3.42 -12.38
C GLU A 103 9.32 -4.87 -12.51
N GLU A 104 8.05 -5.10 -12.82
CA GLU A 104 7.40 -6.43 -12.64
C GLU A 104 7.58 -7.00 -11.21
N LYS A 105 8.05 -6.18 -10.26
CA LYS A 105 8.28 -6.56 -8.87
C LYS A 105 7.03 -6.28 -8.06
N GLN A 106 6.65 -7.27 -7.28
CA GLN A 106 5.71 -7.08 -6.19
C GLN A 106 6.53 -6.76 -4.92
N TYR A 107 6.00 -5.91 -4.06
CA TYR A 107 6.57 -5.64 -2.75
C TYR A 107 5.54 -6.08 -1.71
N GLN A 108 5.97 -6.75 -0.65
CA GLN A 108 5.07 -6.95 0.48
C GLN A 108 5.10 -5.70 1.35
N PHE A 109 3.93 -5.16 1.62
CA PHE A 109 3.73 -4.01 2.49
C PHE A 109 2.98 -4.47 3.72
N TYR A 110 3.64 -4.35 4.87
CA TYR A 110 3.09 -4.63 6.17
C TYR A 110 2.50 -3.36 6.75
N ILE A 111 1.35 -3.48 7.40
CA ILE A 111 0.65 -2.35 8.00
C ILE A 111 -0.09 -2.80 9.26
N GLY A 112 -0.19 -1.92 10.24
CA GLY A 112 -1.02 -2.15 11.42
C GLY A 112 -1.19 -0.93 12.31
N ILE A 113 -1.81 -1.15 13.46
CA ILE A 113 -2.03 -0.14 14.50
C ILE A 113 -1.21 -0.53 15.73
N VAL A 114 -0.58 0.46 16.35
CA VAL A 114 0.07 0.37 17.66
C VAL A 114 -0.88 0.94 18.71
N LYS A 115 -1.53 0.07 19.50
CA LYS A 115 -2.43 0.48 20.59
C LYS A 115 -1.67 0.82 21.87
N GLU A 116 -0.60 0.09 22.16
CA GLU A 116 0.25 0.34 23.33
C GLU A 116 1.04 1.64 23.13
N GLN A 117 0.58 2.69 23.82
CA GLN A 117 1.09 4.05 23.65
C GLN A 117 2.54 4.23 24.07
N SER A 118 3.07 3.36 24.94
CA SER A 118 4.47 3.39 25.34
C SER A 118 5.43 2.90 24.26
N ILE A 119 4.96 2.19 23.22
CA ILE A 119 5.78 1.81 22.07
C ILE A 119 6.13 3.08 21.27
N SER A 120 7.43 3.31 21.11
CA SER A 120 8.01 4.41 20.34
C SER A 120 8.67 3.93 19.04
N LYS A 121 9.09 2.66 18.98
CA LYS A 121 9.70 2.03 17.81
C LYS A 121 9.18 0.61 17.65
N LEU A 122 8.95 0.21 16.42
CA LEU A 122 8.58 -1.16 16.07
C LEU A 122 9.60 -1.71 15.09
N HIS A 123 10.16 -2.88 15.38
CA HIS A 123 11.12 -3.56 14.53
C HIS A 123 10.48 -4.81 13.94
N ILE A 124 10.51 -4.92 12.61
CA ILE A 124 9.99 -6.07 11.87
C ILE A 124 11.14 -6.87 11.27
N LYS A 125 11.08 -8.19 11.40
CA LYS A 125 12.06 -9.11 10.86
C LYS A 125 11.40 -10.36 10.31
N ASN A 126 11.74 -10.76 9.09
CA ASN A 126 11.29 -12.04 8.54
C ASN A 126 11.90 -13.22 9.32
N LEU A 127 11.09 -14.24 9.55
CA LEU A 127 11.50 -15.58 9.95
C LEU A 127 11.91 -16.36 8.69
N GLY A 128 13.07 -17.00 8.72
CA GLY A 128 13.57 -17.83 7.62
C GLY A 128 14.82 -17.28 6.93
N MET A 129 15.22 -17.92 5.83
CA MET A 129 16.49 -17.65 5.15
C MET A 129 16.47 -16.37 4.29
N SER A 130 15.29 -15.96 3.84
CA SER A 130 15.08 -14.75 3.06
C SER A 130 14.86 -13.56 4.01
N GLN A 131 15.95 -12.97 4.51
CA GLN A 131 15.96 -11.73 5.30
C GLN A 131 15.59 -10.51 4.43
N ASN A 132 14.42 -10.53 3.82
CA ASN A 132 13.93 -9.47 2.94
C ASN A 132 13.32 -8.29 3.71
N ILE A 133 13.17 -8.45 5.03
CA ILE A 133 12.85 -7.37 5.97
C ILE A 133 13.58 -7.65 7.29
N ASP A 134 14.35 -6.67 7.74
CA ASP A 134 15.02 -6.61 9.05
C ASP A 134 15.27 -5.12 9.33
N LYS A 135 14.22 -4.42 9.77
CA LYS A 135 14.27 -2.96 9.94
C LYS A 135 13.22 -2.43 10.91
N TYR A 136 13.41 -1.19 11.31
CA TYR A 136 12.36 -0.43 11.99
C TYR A 136 11.26 -0.06 10.99
N ALA A 137 10.01 -0.25 11.41
CA ALA A 137 8.84 0.24 10.72
C ALA A 137 8.69 1.75 10.92
N GLU A 138 8.06 2.39 9.95
CA GLU A 138 7.59 3.76 10.10
C GLU A 138 6.38 3.79 11.03
N ILE A 139 6.32 4.78 11.91
CA ILE A 139 5.18 5.02 12.80
C ILE A 139 4.68 6.44 12.56
N VAL A 140 3.40 6.56 12.25
CA VAL A 140 2.70 7.82 12.02
C VAL A 140 1.59 7.95 13.05
N GLU A 141 1.61 9.06 13.80
CA GLU A 141 0.53 9.40 14.73
C GLU A 141 -0.53 10.22 13.99
N LEU A 142 -1.76 9.73 13.99
CA LEU A 142 -2.93 10.41 13.43
C LEU A 142 -3.43 11.49 14.39
N SER A 143 -4.33 12.36 13.90
CA SER A 143 -4.83 13.50 14.68
C SER A 143 -5.61 13.12 15.95
N ASP A 144 -6.13 11.90 16.01
CA ASP A 144 -6.84 11.34 17.16
C ASP A 144 -5.91 10.62 18.15
N GLY A 145 -4.59 10.61 17.89
CA GLY A 145 -3.58 9.91 18.68
C GLY A 145 -3.39 8.44 18.31
N THR A 146 -4.12 7.93 17.31
CA THR A 146 -3.92 6.58 16.80
C THR A 146 -2.55 6.49 16.14
N LYS A 147 -1.75 5.50 16.54
CA LYS A 147 -0.44 5.23 15.93
C LYS A 147 -0.59 4.16 14.87
N LEU A 148 -0.37 4.53 13.63
CA LEU A 148 -0.30 3.60 12.51
C LEU A 148 1.17 3.24 12.26
N TRP A 149 1.45 1.97 11.98
CA TRP A 149 2.77 1.53 11.57
C TRP A 149 2.74 0.86 10.20
N PHE A 150 3.84 0.99 9.45
CA PHE A 150 4.00 0.27 8.20
C PHE A 150 5.47 -0.01 7.85
N ALA A 151 5.68 -1.03 7.02
CA ALA A 151 7.00 -1.34 6.48
C ALA A 151 6.89 -2.02 5.10
N LEU A 152 7.73 -1.59 4.16
CA LEU A 152 7.85 -2.21 2.85
C LEU A 152 9.04 -3.19 2.85
N GLN A 153 8.93 -4.36 2.22
CA GLN A 153 10.12 -5.20 2.03
C GLN A 153 11.16 -4.53 1.12
N ASP A 154 12.44 -4.79 1.38
CA ASP A 154 13.54 -4.26 0.55
C ASP A 154 13.70 -5.08 -0.74
N LYS A 155 13.25 -6.34 -0.72
CA LYS A 155 13.29 -7.27 -1.85
C LYS A 155 11.98 -8.05 -1.93
N TYR A 156 11.50 -8.25 -3.16
CA TYR A 156 10.37 -9.12 -3.41
C TYR A 156 10.61 -10.56 -2.92
N SER A 157 9.60 -11.14 -2.29
CA SER A 157 9.49 -12.58 -2.06
C SER A 157 8.10 -13.07 -2.48
N ASN A 158 8.08 -14.22 -3.16
CA ASN A 158 6.85 -15.00 -3.35
C ASN A 158 6.44 -15.76 -2.10
N ASP A 159 7.38 -15.96 -1.17
CA ASP A 159 7.09 -16.64 0.07
C ASP A 159 6.37 -15.67 1.00
N GLN A 160 5.40 -16.17 1.75
CA GLN A 160 4.91 -15.50 2.95
C GLN A 160 5.77 -16.04 4.11
N PRO A 161 6.95 -15.47 4.39
CA PRO A 161 7.69 -15.85 5.58
C PRO A 161 6.84 -15.47 6.80
N GLY A 162 6.94 -16.28 7.85
CA GLY A 162 6.59 -15.77 9.17
C GLY A 162 7.42 -14.51 9.48
N PHE A 163 7.06 -13.76 10.50
CA PHE A 163 7.85 -12.60 10.92
C PHE A 163 7.78 -12.39 12.42
N ILE A 164 8.74 -11.64 12.94
CA ILE A 164 8.81 -11.17 14.31
C ILE A 164 8.55 -9.67 14.31
N LEU A 165 7.71 -9.21 15.23
CA LEU A 165 7.56 -7.80 15.61
C LEU A 165 8.06 -7.61 17.04
N ASN A 166 8.98 -6.66 17.21
CA ASN A 166 9.43 -6.23 18.53
C ASN A 166 9.12 -4.74 18.72
N GLY A 167 8.40 -4.41 19.79
CA GLY A 167 8.09 -3.04 20.16
C GLY A 167 8.98 -2.55 21.29
N PHE A 168 9.51 -1.35 21.15
CA PHE A 168 10.44 -0.74 22.10
C PHE A 168 9.88 0.58 22.63
N ASP A 169 10.07 0.82 23.92
CA ASP A 169 9.77 2.11 24.53
C ASP A 169 10.81 3.19 24.13
N LYS A 170 10.58 4.42 24.61
CA LYS A 170 11.46 5.57 24.33
C LYS A 170 12.90 5.40 24.82
N ASP A 171 13.12 4.53 25.79
CA ASP A 171 14.42 4.25 26.39
C ASP A 171 15.10 3.04 25.70
N GLY A 172 14.45 2.45 24.70
CA GLY A 172 14.94 1.33 23.90
C GLY A 172 14.72 -0.04 24.56
N LYS A 173 13.92 -0.12 25.63
CA LYS A 173 13.57 -1.39 26.27
C LYS A 173 12.50 -2.09 25.44
N SER A 174 12.72 -3.38 25.16
CA SER A 174 11.68 -4.21 24.55
C SER A 174 10.51 -4.40 25.52
N ILE A 175 9.31 -4.05 25.07
CA ILE A 175 8.06 -4.11 25.84
C ILE A 175 6.96 -4.89 25.12
N PHE A 176 7.17 -5.23 23.86
CA PHE A 176 6.25 -6.00 23.06
C PHE A 176 7.01 -6.98 22.17
N HIS A 177 6.47 -8.18 22.03
CA HIS A 177 7.01 -9.22 21.16
C HIS A 177 5.87 -10.04 20.57
N TYR A 178 5.93 -10.26 19.27
CA TYR A 178 4.97 -11.08 18.55
C TYR A 178 5.68 -11.85 17.43
N GLU A 179 5.33 -13.12 17.28
CA GLU A 179 5.79 -13.96 16.18
C GLU A 179 4.57 -14.45 15.41
N ALA A 180 4.51 -14.12 14.12
CA ALA A 180 3.62 -14.77 13.18
C ALA A 180 4.37 -15.95 12.56
N GLU A 181 3.98 -17.17 12.91
CA GLU A 181 4.52 -18.36 12.26
C GLU A 181 4.03 -18.46 10.80
N GLN A 182 4.82 -19.14 9.97
CA GLN A 182 4.46 -19.44 8.60
C GLN A 182 3.23 -20.35 8.57
N SER A 183 2.13 -19.92 7.95
CA SER A 183 1.05 -20.85 7.61
C SER A 183 1.55 -21.77 6.50
N ILE A 184 1.96 -22.99 6.87
CA ILE A 184 2.23 -24.05 5.91
C ILE A 184 0.89 -24.45 5.32
N ASN A 185 0.60 -24.01 4.10
CA ASN A 185 -0.46 -24.60 3.27
C ASN A 185 0.14 -25.73 2.44
#